data_AF-A0AAE0AWX5-F1
#
_entry.id   AF-A0AAE0AWX5-F1
#
_cell.length_a   1.000
_cell.length_b   1.000
_cell.length_c   1.000
_cell.angle_alpha   90.00
_cell.angle_beta   90.00
_cell.angle_gamma   90.00
#
_symmetry.space_group_name_H-M   'P 1'
#
loop_
_entity.id
_entity.type
_entity.pdbx_description
1 polymer ?
#
loop_
_entity_poly.entity_id
_entity_poly.type
_entity_poly.pdbx_seq_one_letter_code
_entity_poly.pdbx_strand_id
1 'polypeptide(L)'
;MALQSVLKQFLSQLVTPVELLDYNTLFLCLLFVLPLVLLLFKQYLLKSEKLINLPPSPPKLPIIGNLHQLGTLPHRSLRALADKYGPLMLLRLGSSSTLVVSSADMASEMVKTRDIVFSNRPKTTAANIFL
;
A
#
# COMPACT_ATOMS: atom_id res chain seq x y z
N MET A 1 -29.37 20.56 -51.67
CA MET A 1 -28.12 21.10 -51.08
C MET A 1 -28.34 21.73 -49.70
N ALA A 2 -29.32 22.62 -49.51
CA ALA A 2 -29.55 23.31 -48.23
C ALA A 2 -29.84 22.39 -47.03
N LEU A 3 -30.66 21.34 -47.21
CA LEU A 3 -31.02 20.43 -46.10
C LEU A 3 -29.81 19.68 -45.52
N GLN A 4 -28.87 19.23 -46.37
CA GLN A 4 -27.64 18.56 -45.92
C GLN A 4 -26.69 19.52 -45.20
N SER A 5 -26.67 20.79 -45.60
CA SER A 5 -25.88 21.83 -44.93
C SER A 5 -26.44 22.15 -43.55
N VAL A 6 -27.77 22.29 -43.43
CA VAL A 6 -28.43 22.54 -42.15
C VAL A 6 -28.27 21.35 -41.20
N LEU A 7 -28.39 20.12 -41.69
CA LEU A 7 -28.19 18.92 -40.88
C LEU A 7 -26.74 18.82 -40.38
N LYS A 8 -25.75 19.11 -41.23
CA LYS A 8 -24.33 19.17 -40.82
C LYS A 8 -24.07 20.25 -39.78
N GLN A 9 -24.66 21.43 -39.94
CA GLN A 9 -24.54 22.53 -38.99
C GLN A 9 -25.09 22.12 -37.61
N PHE A 10 -26.28 21.51 -37.59
CA PHE A 10 -26.94 21.07 -36.37
C PHE A 10 -26.19 19.92 -35.67
N LEU A 11 -25.69 18.95 -36.44
CA LEU A 11 -24.84 17.88 -35.93
C LEU A 11 -23.53 18.44 -35.35
N SER A 12 -22.89 19.41 -36.00
CA SER A 12 -21.66 20.04 -35.47
C SER A 12 -21.90 20.85 -34.18
N GLN A 13 -23.08 21.46 -34.02
CA GLN A 13 -23.47 22.15 -32.80
C GLN A 13 -23.75 21.19 -31.63
N LEU A 14 -24.17 19.95 -31.91
CA LEU A 14 -24.40 18.93 -30.88
C LEU A 14 -23.13 18.15 -30.51
N VAL A 15 -22.23 17.91 -31.47
CA VAL A 15 -20.98 17.14 -31.25
C VAL A 15 -19.93 17.94 -30.47
N THR A 16 -19.76 19.23 -30.76
CA THR A 16 -18.76 20.09 -30.11
C THR A 16 -18.89 20.22 -28.58
N PRO A 17 -20.08 20.45 -27.97
CA PRO A 17 -20.20 20.53 -26.51
C PRO A 17 -20.00 19.18 -25.82
N VAL A 18 -20.34 18.07 -26.49
CA VAL A 18 -20.15 16.70 -25.94
C VAL A 18 -18.67 16.33 -25.91
N GLU A 19 -17.93 16.60 -27.00
CA GLU A 19 -16.48 16.36 -27.04
C GLU A 19 -15.71 17.25 -26.05
N LEU A 20 -16.14 18.49 -25.85
CA LEU A 20 -15.55 19.40 -24.86
C LEU A 20 -15.79 18.94 -23.41
N LEU A 21 -16.96 18.37 -23.10
CA LEU A 21 -17.25 17.82 -21.78
C LEU A 21 -16.36 16.61 -21.46
N ASP A 22 -16.13 15.75 -22.46
CA ASP A 22 -15.28 14.57 -22.31
C ASP A 22 -13.81 14.97 -22.09
N TYR A 23 -13.32 15.95 -22.85
CA TYR A 23 -11.95 16.46 -22.69
C TYR A 23 -11.71 17.12 -21.33
N ASN A 24 -12.67 17.90 -20.83
CA ASN A 24 -12.57 18.52 -19.51
C ASN A 24 -12.59 17.48 -18.38
N THR A 25 -13.39 16.42 -18.50
CA THR A 25 -13.46 15.35 -17.52
C THR A 25 -12.14 14.57 -17.48
N LEU A 26 -11.60 14.21 -18.65
CA LEU A 26 -10.28 13.58 -18.77
C LEU A 26 -9.16 14.46 -18.23
N PHE A 27 -9.20 15.76 -18.52
CA PHE A 27 -8.22 16.74 -18.01
C PHE A 27 -8.25 16.85 -16.49
N LEU A 28 -9.44 16.92 -15.89
CA LEU A 28 -9.60 16.93 -14.43
C LEU A 28 -9.11 15.61 -13.81
N CYS A 29 -9.44 14.46 -14.39
CA CYS A 29 -8.92 13.17 -13.93
C CYS A 29 -7.39 13.13 -13.98
N LEU A 30 -6.77 13.60 -15.07
CA LEU A 30 -5.31 13.64 -15.19
C LEU A 30 -4.69 14.57 -14.14
N LEU A 31 -5.30 15.73 -13.89
CA LEU A 31 -4.83 16.72 -12.93
C LEU A 31 -4.82 16.20 -11.48
N PHE A 32 -5.74 15.28 -11.12
CA PHE A 32 -5.77 14.67 -9.77
C PHE A 32 -4.98 13.35 -9.68
N VAL A 33 -5.05 12.49 -10.71
CA VAL A 33 -4.42 11.17 -10.68
C VAL A 33 -2.90 11.27 -10.83
N LEU A 34 -2.41 12.15 -11.71
CA LEU A 34 -0.98 12.31 -11.96
C LEU A 34 -0.18 12.72 -10.70
N PRO A 35 -0.56 13.77 -9.92
CA PRO A 35 0.18 14.11 -8.70
C PRO A 35 0.06 13.03 -7.64
N LEU A 36 -1.07 12.31 -7.54
CA LEU A 36 -1.22 11.19 -6.62
C LEU A 36 -0.22 10.07 -6.95
N VAL A 37 -0.14 9.68 -8.23
CA VAL A 37 0.81 8.65 -8.68
C VAL A 37 2.25 9.09 -8.44
N LEU A 38 2.59 10.35 -8.73
CA LEU A 38 3.93 10.91 -8.48
C LEU A 38 4.27 10.92 -6.99
N LEU A 39 3.32 11.25 -6.11
CA LEU A 39 3.52 11.20 -4.65
C LEU A 39 3.77 9.78 -4.16
N LEU A 40 2.98 8.81 -4.65
CA LEU A 40 3.16 7.39 -4.31
C LEU A 40 4.52 6.88 -4.81
N PHE A 41 4.91 7.24 -6.02
CA PHE A 41 6.18 6.84 -6.62
C PHE A 41 7.37 7.47 -5.87
N LYS A 42 7.28 8.75 -5.51
CA LYS A 42 8.29 9.43 -4.69
C LYS A 42 8.44 8.77 -3.32
N GLN A 43 7.33 8.43 -2.65
CA GLN A 43 7.39 7.70 -1.38
C GLN A 43 8.00 6.31 -1.50
N TYR A 44 7.77 5.63 -2.63
CA TYR A 44 8.37 4.34 -2.91
C TYR A 44 9.89 4.46 -3.12
N LEU A 45 10.34 5.42 -3.92
CA LEU A 45 11.77 5.65 -4.19
C LEU A 45 12.54 6.20 -2.99
N LEU A 46 11.94 7.07 -2.19
CA LEU A 46 12.59 7.65 -1.01
C LEU A 46 12.72 6.66 0.15
N LYS A 47 11.95 5.56 0.15
CA LYS A 47 12.12 4.44 1.09
C LYS A 47 13.26 3.51 0.63
N SER A 48 14.44 4.09 0.48
CA SER A 48 15.67 3.30 0.57
C SER A 48 15.91 3.03 2.05
N GLU A 49 15.46 1.86 2.53
CA GLU A 49 15.88 1.39 3.85
C GLU A 49 17.40 1.23 3.77
N LYS A 50 18.14 2.01 4.58
CA LYS A 50 19.58 1.86 4.72
C LYS A 50 19.85 0.39 5.05
N LEU A 51 20.39 -0.35 4.08
CA LEU A 51 20.68 -1.78 4.14
C LEU A 51 21.85 -2.06 5.08
N ILE A 52 21.68 -1.80 6.37
CA ILE A 52 22.61 -2.25 7.39
C ILE A 52 21.89 -3.35 8.17
N ASN A 53 22.17 -4.60 7.78
CA ASN A 53 21.84 -5.84 8.51
C ASN A 53 20.36 -5.99 8.95
N LEU A 54 19.41 -5.56 8.13
CA LEU A 54 18.00 -5.85 8.36
C LEU A 54 17.67 -7.28 7.93
N PRO A 55 16.75 -7.96 8.63
CA PRO A 55 16.23 -9.25 8.18
C PRO A 55 15.51 -9.10 6.83
N PRO A 56 15.36 -10.18 6.06
CA PRO A 56 14.68 -10.16 4.77
C PRO A 56 13.27 -9.57 4.90
N SER A 57 12.83 -8.79 3.90
CA SER A 57 11.51 -8.18 3.87
C SER A 57 10.77 -8.58 2.58
N PRO A 58 9.58 -9.20 2.69
CA PRO A 58 8.73 -9.46 1.53
C PRO A 58 8.32 -8.17 0.81
N PRO A 59 8.10 -8.21 -0.52
CA PRO A 59 7.66 -7.04 -1.29
C PRO A 59 6.41 -6.40 -0.69
N LYS A 60 6.43 -5.08 -0.56
CA LYS A 60 5.38 -4.30 0.12
C LYS A 60 4.78 -3.25 -0.82
N LEU A 61 3.47 -3.05 -0.72
CA LEU A 61 2.76 -2.04 -1.50
C LEU A 61 2.88 -0.65 -0.83
N PRO A 62 2.79 0.45 -1.61
CA PRO A 62 2.71 1.78 -1.03
C PRO A 62 1.48 1.91 -0.13
N ILE A 63 1.59 2.74 0.92
CA ILE A 63 0.55 2.98 1.95
C ILE A 63 0.24 1.77 2.85
N ILE A 64 -0.25 0.66 2.28
CA ILE A 64 -0.75 -0.50 3.04
C ILE A 64 0.36 -1.47 3.49
N GLY A 65 1.51 -1.46 2.83
CA GLY A 65 2.61 -2.37 3.11
C GLY A 65 2.29 -3.83 2.74
N ASN A 66 2.58 -4.76 3.65
CA ASN A 66 2.39 -6.21 3.55
C ASN A 66 1.00 -6.68 4.03
N LEU A 67 0.08 -5.77 4.39
CA LEU A 67 -1.29 -6.15 4.80
C LEU A 67 -2.02 -6.99 3.75
N HIS A 68 -1.78 -6.71 2.47
CA HIS A 68 -2.35 -7.46 1.34
C HIS A 68 -1.93 -8.93 1.29
N GLN A 69 -0.87 -9.32 2.01
CA GLN A 69 -0.38 -10.70 2.09
C GLN A 69 -1.00 -11.47 3.26
N LEU A 70 -1.78 -10.81 4.12
CA LEU A 70 -2.46 -11.43 5.25
C LEU A 70 -3.90 -11.77 4.86
N GLY A 71 -4.23 -13.07 4.86
CA GLY A 71 -5.59 -13.55 4.67
C GLY A 71 -6.44 -13.47 5.95
N THR A 72 -7.63 -14.06 5.89
CA THR A 72 -8.57 -14.17 7.03
C THR A 72 -7.95 -14.84 8.26
N LEU A 73 -6.96 -15.71 8.05
CA LEU A 73 -6.16 -16.35 9.08
C LEU A 73 -4.72 -15.83 9.01
N PRO A 74 -4.38 -14.74 9.74
CA PRO A 74 -3.07 -14.12 9.68
C PRO A 74 -1.93 -15.08 10.03
N HIS A 75 -2.12 -15.94 11.03
CA HIS A 75 -1.10 -16.91 11.45
C HIS A 75 -0.72 -17.91 10.35
N ARG A 76 -1.67 -18.36 9.52
CA ARG A 76 -1.37 -19.24 8.36
C ARG A 76 -0.61 -18.48 7.28
N SER A 77 -1.02 -17.24 7.03
CA SER A 77 -0.37 -16.36 6.05
C SER A 77 1.07 -16.04 6.45
N LEU A 78 1.29 -15.75 7.74
CA LEU A 78 2.61 -15.51 8.31
C LEU A 78 3.50 -16.75 8.23
N ARG A 79 2.96 -17.95 8.48
CA ARG A 79 3.70 -19.20 8.30
C ARG A 79 4.12 -19.40 6.85
N ALA A 80 3.21 -19.24 5.89
CA ALA A 80 3.53 -19.37 4.47
C ALA A 80 4.58 -18.33 4.02
N LEU A 81 4.55 -17.12 4.57
CA LEU A 81 5.58 -16.11 4.34
C LEU A 81 6.93 -16.53 4.97
N ALA A 82 6.93 -17.07 6.18
CA ALA A 82 8.14 -17.55 6.84
C ALA A 82 8.78 -18.73 6.07
N ASP A 83 7.98 -19.65 5.54
CA ASP A 83 8.45 -20.75 4.71
C ASP A 83 9.13 -20.25 3.42
N LYS A 84 8.74 -19.07 2.91
CA LYS A 84 9.27 -18.47 1.68
C LYS A 84 10.46 -17.52 1.90
N TYR A 85 10.41 -16.69 2.94
CA TYR A 85 11.37 -15.60 3.18
C TYR A 85 12.31 -15.87 4.34
N GLY A 86 12.05 -16.89 5.14
CA GLY A 86 12.84 -17.29 6.30
C GLY A 86 12.14 -17.03 7.64
N PRO A 87 12.63 -17.66 8.72
CA PRO A 87 12.01 -17.61 10.04
C PRO A 87 12.12 -16.24 10.74
N LEU A 88 12.97 -15.34 10.25
CA LEU A 88 13.10 -13.97 10.74
C LEU A 88 12.91 -13.02 9.56
N MET A 89 11.85 -12.23 9.58
CA MET A 89 11.52 -11.31 8.49
C MET A 89 10.89 -10.01 8.98
N LEU A 90 11.07 -8.94 8.22
CA LEU A 90 10.46 -7.64 8.50
C LEU A 90 9.23 -7.40 7.60
N LEU A 91 8.08 -7.18 8.22
CA LEU A 91 6.84 -6.80 7.54
C LEU A 91 6.49 -5.35 7.84
N ARG A 92 5.75 -4.71 6.94
CA ARG A 92 5.14 -3.40 7.15
C ARG A 92 3.63 -3.54 7.16
N LEU A 93 2.99 -3.40 8.31
CA LEU A 93 1.53 -3.50 8.45
C LEU A 93 0.95 -2.09 8.49
N GLY A 94 0.60 -1.55 7.32
CA GLY A 94 0.20 -0.15 7.15
C GLY A 94 1.34 0.82 7.47
N SER A 95 1.16 1.63 8.51
CA SER A 95 2.18 2.57 9.00
C SER A 95 3.21 1.91 9.94
N SER A 96 2.92 0.72 10.49
CA SER A 96 3.76 0.05 11.47
C SER A 96 4.79 -0.87 10.82
N SER A 97 6.02 -0.88 11.34
CA SER A 97 7.05 -1.88 10.99
C SER A 97 7.00 -3.00 12.03
N THR A 98 6.98 -4.26 11.59
CA THR A 98 6.74 -5.42 12.43
C THR A 98 7.76 -6.51 12.12
N LEU A 99 8.57 -6.86 13.12
CA LEU A 99 9.48 -7.99 13.04
C LEU A 99 8.70 -9.28 13.34
N VAL A 100 8.78 -10.25 12.45
CA VAL A 100 8.15 -11.56 12.60
C VAL A 100 9.22 -12.61 12.88
N VAL A 101 9.01 -13.38 13.95
CA VAL A 101 9.88 -14.46 14.40
C VAL A 101 9.07 -15.76 14.39
N SER A 102 9.44 -16.69 13.53
CA SER A 102 8.74 -17.97 13.32
C SER A 102 9.57 -19.19 13.72
N SER A 103 10.69 -18.99 14.42
CA SER A 103 11.51 -20.06 15.01
C SER A 103 11.38 -20.06 16.53
N ALA A 104 11.18 -21.25 17.11
CA ALA A 104 11.07 -21.43 18.55
C ALA A 104 12.38 -21.07 19.27
N ASP A 105 13.53 -21.47 18.72
CA ASP A 105 14.85 -21.21 19.31
C ASP A 105 15.12 -19.71 19.38
N MET A 106 14.86 -19.01 18.27
CA MET A 106 15.03 -17.55 18.19
C MET A 106 14.07 -16.81 19.13
N ALA A 107 12.80 -17.24 19.19
CA ALA A 107 11.82 -16.64 20.09
C ALA A 107 12.23 -16.84 21.56
N SER A 108 12.69 -18.05 21.92
CA SER A 108 13.22 -18.35 23.26
C SER A 108 14.42 -17.46 23.59
N GLU A 109 15.37 -17.29 22.67
CA GLU A 109 16.53 -16.43 22.90
C GLU A 109 16.13 -14.95 23.07
N MET A 110 15.22 -14.44 22.25
CA MET A 110 14.75 -13.05 22.36
C MET A 110 14.02 -12.78 23.67
N VAL A 111 13.19 -13.73 24.11
CA VAL A 111 12.46 -13.63 25.38
C VAL A 111 13.39 -13.81 26.58
N LYS A 112 14.40 -14.67 26.54
CA LYS A 112 15.31 -14.87 27.68
C LYS A 112 16.37 -13.78 27.81
N THR A 113 16.92 -13.34 26.68
CA THR A 113 18.10 -12.45 26.66
C THR A 113 17.72 -10.98 26.55
N ARG A 114 16.55 -10.67 25.97
CA ARG A 114 16.11 -9.30 25.66
C ARG A 114 14.64 -9.04 26.02
N ASP A 115 14.12 -9.67 27.07
CA ASP A 115 12.74 -9.48 27.55
C ASP A 115 12.36 -8.00 27.71
N ILE A 116 13.20 -7.17 28.33
CA ILE A 116 12.92 -5.76 28.58
C ILE A 116 12.63 -5.02 27.28
N VAL A 117 13.40 -5.27 26.21
CA VAL A 117 13.23 -4.61 24.91
C VAL A 117 11.91 -5.03 24.24
N PHE A 118 11.52 -6.30 24.38
CA PHE A 118 10.30 -6.86 23.79
C PHE A 118 9.08 -6.81 24.70
N SER A 119 9.22 -6.33 25.93
CA SER A 119 8.13 -6.23 26.92
C SER A 119 7.12 -5.12 26.57
N ASN A 120 7.49 -4.18 25.71
CA ASN A 120 6.64 -3.06 25.33
C ASN A 120 5.42 -3.54 24.54
N ARG A 121 4.22 -3.10 24.94
CA ARG A 121 2.97 -3.41 24.24
C ARG A 121 2.53 -2.20 23.40
N PRO A 122 2.36 -2.35 22.07
CA PRO A 122 1.88 -1.26 21.24
C PRO A 122 0.49 -0.81 21.74
N LYS A 123 0.32 0.50 21.92
CA LYS A 123 -0.98 1.09 22.24
C LYS A 123 -1.91 0.88 21.04
N THR A 124 -2.76 -0.13 21.14
CA THR A 124 -3.78 -0.38 20.10
C THR A 124 -4.98 0.53 20.34
N THR A 125 -5.72 0.84 19.28
CA THR A 125 -6.98 1.58 19.40
C THR A 125 -7.94 0.89 20.36
N ALA A 126 -7.98 -0.45 20.35
CA ALA A 126 -8.75 -1.23 21.31
C ALA A 126 -8.31 -0.95 22.76
N ALA A 127 -7.01 -1.01 23.06
CA ALA A 127 -6.50 -0.72 24.40
C ALA A 127 -6.87 0.69 24.86
N ASN A 128 -6.82 1.70 23.99
CA ASN A 128 -7.19 3.08 24.35
C ASN A 128 -8.71 3.29 24.50
N ILE A 129 -9.55 2.41 23.94
CA ILE A 129 -11.02 2.49 24.09
C ILE A 129 -11.46 1.80 25.39
N PHE A 130 -10.78 0.70 25.77
CA PHE A 130 -11.18 -0.14 26.90
C PHE A 130 -10.44 0.13 28.21
N LEU A 131 -9.31 0.86 28.19
CA LEU A 131 -8.55 1.28 29.37
C LEU A 131 -8.68 2.79 29.57
#